data_AF-A0A2K5WL21-F1
#
_entry.id   AF-A0A2K5WL21-F1
#
_cell.length_a   1.000
_cell.length_b   1.000
_cell.length_c   1.000
_cell.angle_alpha   90.00
_cell.angle_beta   90.00
_cell.angle_gamma   90.00
#
_symmetry.space_group_name_H-M   'P 1'
#
loop_
_entity.id
_entity.type
_entity.pdbx_description
1 polymer ?
#
loop_
_entity_poly.entity_id
_entity_poly.type
_entity_poly.pdbx_seq_one_letter_code
_entity_poly.pdbx_strand_id
1 'polypeptide(L)'
;MAAERGAGQQQSQEMMEVDRRVESEESGDEEGKKHSSGIVADLSEQSLKDGEERGEEDPEEEHELPVDMETINLDRDAEDVDLNHCRIGKIEGFEVLKKVKTLCLRQNLIKCIENLEELQSLRELDLYDNQIKKIENLEALTELEILDISFNLLRNIEGVDKLTRLKKLFLVNNKISKIENLSNLHQLQMLELGSNRIRAIENIDTLTNLESLFLGKNKITKLQNLDALTNLTVLSMQSNRLTKIEGLQNLVNLRELYLSHNGIEVIEGLENNNKLTMLDIASNRIKKIENISHLTELQEFWRSTRNINQYNELPLGHEDMVRWTGWGKNETSLNIPFYRILAFEPDERQSP
;
A
#
# COMPACT_ATOMS: atom_id res chain seq x y z
N MET A 1 -23.99 -35.33 34.49
CA MET A 1 -25.12 -34.68 33.77
C MET A 1 -24.85 -33.19 33.85
N ALA A 2 -24.28 -32.58 32.81
CA ALA A 2 -24.97 -31.92 31.68
C ALA A 2 -25.74 -30.67 32.15
N ALA A 3 -25.70 -29.46 31.57
CA ALA A 3 -25.17 -28.89 30.31
C ALA A 3 -25.16 -27.34 30.49
N GLU A 4 -24.13 -26.59 30.09
CA GLU A 4 -23.94 -25.78 28.85
C GLU A 4 -24.81 -24.51 28.60
N ARG A 5 -24.13 -23.55 27.95
CA ARG A 5 -24.54 -22.31 27.22
C ARG A 5 -24.47 -21.01 28.04
N GLY A 6 -23.78 -19.95 27.62
CA GLY A 6 -22.97 -19.67 26.42
C GLY A 6 -22.59 -18.18 26.49
N ALA A 7 -21.30 -17.86 26.40
CA ALA A 7 -20.78 -16.48 26.41
C ALA A 7 -20.31 -16.12 24.99
N GLY A 8 -20.91 -15.08 24.42
CA GLY A 8 -20.52 -14.53 23.12
C GLY A 8 -19.17 -13.82 23.23
N GLN A 9 -18.26 -14.17 22.32
CA GLN A 9 -16.99 -13.48 22.12
C GLN A 9 -17.23 -12.19 21.32
N GLN A 10 -16.83 -11.05 21.89
CA GLN A 10 -16.60 -9.82 21.16
C GLN A 10 -15.24 -9.93 20.46
N GLN A 11 -15.23 -9.92 19.13
CA GLN A 11 -14.02 -9.69 18.33
C GLN A 11 -13.81 -8.18 18.19
N SER A 12 -12.70 -7.69 18.70
CA SER A 12 -12.19 -6.34 18.49
C SER A 12 -11.67 -6.21 17.06
N GLN A 13 -12.28 -5.32 16.28
CA GLN A 13 -11.74 -4.82 15.01
C GLN A 13 -10.71 -3.74 15.34
N GLU A 14 -9.42 -4.01 15.11
CA GLU A 14 -8.40 -2.97 15.02
C GLU A 14 -8.46 -2.36 13.61
N MET A 15 -8.97 -1.13 13.54
CA MET A 15 -8.84 -0.26 12.37
C MET A 15 -7.38 0.19 12.27
N MET A 16 -6.69 -0.24 11.22
CA MET A 16 -5.35 0.26 10.88
C MET A 16 -5.51 1.57 10.10
N GLU A 17 -5.02 2.65 10.70
CA GLU A 17 -4.99 4.00 10.14
C GLU A 17 -3.98 4.02 8.99
N VAL A 18 -4.45 4.17 7.74
CA VAL A 18 -3.58 4.29 6.57
C VAL A 18 -3.00 5.71 6.56
N ASP A 19 -1.74 5.81 6.95
CA ASP A 19 -0.98 7.06 7.02
C ASP A 19 -0.93 7.73 5.64
N ARG A 20 -1.66 8.84 5.49
CA ARG A 20 -1.69 9.66 4.27
C ARG A 20 -0.87 10.92 4.45
N ARG A 21 0.46 10.81 4.39
CA ARG A 21 1.36 11.95 4.20
C ARG A 21 2.64 11.51 3.51
N VAL A 22 2.75 11.73 2.20
CA VAL A 22 3.94 12.27 1.52
C VAL A 22 3.47 12.84 0.18
N GLU A 23 3.34 14.16 0.12
CA GLU A 23 3.43 14.92 -1.12
C GLU A 23 4.82 15.55 -1.23
N SER A 24 5.20 15.84 -2.48
CA SER A 24 6.37 16.59 -2.95
C SER A 24 7.74 15.98 -2.70
N GLU A 25 8.33 15.44 -3.76
CA GLU A 25 9.56 16.00 -4.34
C GLU A 25 9.68 15.61 -5.82
N GLU A 26 9.87 16.62 -6.67
CA GLU A 26 10.06 16.52 -8.11
C GLU A 26 11.48 16.01 -8.39
N SER A 27 11.61 14.94 -9.17
CA SER A 27 12.88 14.61 -9.84
C SER A 27 12.74 14.89 -11.32
N GLY A 28 13.35 16.00 -11.75
CA GLY A 28 13.56 16.34 -13.15
C GLY A 28 14.77 15.58 -13.69
N ASP A 29 14.55 14.83 -14.78
CA ASP A 29 15.61 14.29 -15.62
C ASP A 29 16.02 15.36 -16.65
N GLU A 30 17.29 15.82 -16.63
CA GLU A 30 17.91 16.48 -17.79
C GLU A 30 19.21 15.79 -18.20
N GLU A 31 19.25 15.33 -19.45
CA GLU A 31 20.46 14.94 -20.17
C GLU A 31 21.11 16.15 -20.88
N GLY A 32 22.35 16.45 -20.49
CA GLY A 32 23.50 16.60 -21.39
C GLY A 32 23.55 17.73 -22.44
N LYS A 33 24.46 18.70 -22.24
CA LYS A 33 25.36 19.23 -23.30
C LYS A 33 26.61 19.93 -22.75
N LYS A 34 27.69 19.83 -23.54
CA LYS A 34 29.10 20.09 -23.23
C LYS A 34 29.57 21.56 -23.32
N HIS A 35 30.73 21.80 -22.68
CA HIS A 35 31.86 22.71 -22.99
C HIS A 35 31.80 24.19 -22.53
N SER A 36 32.67 24.58 -21.58
CA SER A 36 34.00 25.22 -21.78
C SER A 36 34.39 26.21 -20.66
N SER A 37 35.60 26.01 -20.12
CA SER A 37 36.59 26.97 -19.54
C SER A 37 36.16 28.29 -18.87
N GLY A 38 36.70 28.54 -17.68
CA GLY A 38 36.94 29.90 -17.18
C GLY A 38 37.12 30.01 -15.66
N ILE A 39 38.36 30.10 -15.21
CA ILE A 39 38.77 30.52 -13.85
C ILE A 39 38.41 31.99 -13.66
N VAL A 40 37.87 32.41 -12.51
CA VAL A 40 38.30 33.56 -11.66
C VAL A 40 37.50 33.52 -10.34
N ALA A 41 38.20 33.73 -9.22
CA ALA A 41 37.67 33.92 -7.87
C ALA A 41 37.33 35.41 -7.61
N ASP A 42 36.31 35.71 -6.82
CA ASP A 42 36.41 36.72 -5.75
C ASP A 42 35.28 36.63 -4.72
N LEU A 43 35.59 37.12 -3.52
CA LEU A 43 34.84 37.12 -2.26
C LEU A 43 33.94 38.37 -2.10
N SER A 44 33.12 38.31 -1.02
CA SER A 44 32.42 39.39 -0.28
C SER A 44 31.07 39.88 -0.87
N GLU A 45 30.03 40.24 -0.12
CA GLU A 45 29.87 40.55 1.31
C GLU A 45 28.38 40.55 1.73
N GLN A 46 28.10 39.99 2.91
CA GLN A 46 27.11 40.31 3.95
C GLN A 46 25.65 40.79 3.68
N SER A 47 24.76 40.03 4.34
CA SER A 47 23.66 40.46 5.23
C SER A 47 22.33 40.93 4.62
N LEU A 48 21.27 40.18 4.93
CA LEU A 48 20.16 40.61 5.80
C LEU A 48 19.48 39.36 6.39
N LYS A 49 19.23 39.40 7.70
CA LYS A 49 18.62 38.35 8.53
C LYS A 49 17.09 38.48 8.58
N ASP A 50 16.48 37.46 9.19
CA ASP A 50 15.10 37.30 9.68
C ASP A 50 14.28 36.45 8.71
N GLY A 51 13.76 35.27 9.05
CA GLY A 51 13.63 34.57 10.32
C GLY A 51 12.50 33.57 10.11
N GLU A 52 12.82 32.39 9.57
CA GLU A 52 11.88 31.29 9.41
C GLU A 52 12.36 30.12 10.27
N GLU A 53 11.55 29.76 11.28
CA GLU A 53 11.63 28.48 11.97
C GLU A 53 11.33 27.36 10.96
N ARG A 54 12.35 26.99 10.17
CA ARG A 54 12.42 25.66 9.55
C ARG A 54 12.85 24.70 10.63
N GLY A 55 12.03 23.67 10.85
CA GLY A 55 12.45 22.48 11.59
C GLY A 55 13.79 22.00 11.06
N GLU A 56 14.70 21.73 11.99
CA GLU A 56 16.07 21.33 11.75
C GLU A 56 16.12 20.23 10.68
N GLU A 57 16.60 20.58 9.48
CA GLU A 57 17.17 19.60 8.55
C GLU A 57 18.37 19.02 9.28
N ASP A 58 18.24 17.77 9.76
CA ASP A 58 19.33 17.01 10.36
C ASP A 58 20.47 16.94 9.35
N PRO A 59 21.58 17.67 9.54
CA PRO A 59 22.60 17.79 8.51
C PRO A 59 23.68 16.73 8.71
N GLU A 60 23.32 15.47 8.96
CA GLU A 60 24.26 14.35 9.13
C GLU A 60 23.64 12.98 8.73
N GLU A 61 23.25 12.75 7.47
CA GLU A 61 23.34 11.37 6.92
C GLU A 61 24.81 11.07 6.54
N GLU A 62 25.71 11.27 7.51
CA GLU A 62 27.08 10.81 7.43
C GLU A 62 27.07 9.29 7.57
N HIS A 63 27.65 8.58 6.60
CA HIS A 63 28.04 7.16 6.65
C HIS A 63 28.06 6.48 8.05
N GLU A 64 26.88 6.16 8.61
CA GLU A 64 26.82 5.52 9.91
C GLU A 64 27.25 4.06 9.75
N LEU A 65 28.29 3.68 10.50
CA LEU A 65 28.82 2.32 10.46
C LEU A 65 27.79 1.35 11.06
N PRO A 66 27.71 0.11 10.54
CA PRO A 66 26.82 -0.88 11.09
C PRO A 66 27.18 -1.19 12.55
N VAL A 67 26.17 -1.51 13.36
CA VAL A 67 26.38 -1.93 14.75
C VAL A 67 27.16 -3.24 14.79
N ASP A 68 28.02 -3.37 15.80
CA ASP A 68 28.67 -4.65 16.10
C ASP A 68 27.64 -5.59 16.74
N MET A 69 27.40 -6.74 16.11
CA MET A 69 26.42 -7.72 16.57
C MET A 69 26.73 -8.29 17.96
N GLU A 70 28.00 -8.27 18.42
CA GLU A 70 28.34 -8.68 19.79
C GLU A 70 27.72 -7.77 20.86
N THR A 71 27.32 -6.56 20.50
CA THR A 71 26.68 -5.59 21.42
C THR A 71 25.18 -5.82 21.57
N ILE A 72 24.57 -6.61 20.68
CA ILE A 72 23.14 -6.93 20.73
C ILE A 72 22.93 -8.15 21.61
N ASN A 73 22.18 -7.97 22.70
CA ASN A 73 21.80 -9.08 23.55
C ASN A 73 20.57 -9.79 23.00
N LEU A 74 20.77 -11.01 22.49
CA LEU A 74 19.71 -11.86 21.95
C LEU A 74 19.27 -12.88 22.99
N ASP A 75 18.01 -12.79 23.42
CA ASP A 75 17.42 -13.81 24.31
C ASP A 75 17.09 -15.07 23.52
N ARG A 76 17.78 -16.15 23.87
CA ARG A 76 17.62 -17.48 23.28
C ARG A 76 16.18 -17.99 23.29
N ASP A 77 15.41 -17.66 24.33
CA ASP A 77 14.07 -18.18 24.54
C ASP A 77 12.96 -17.20 24.11
N ALA A 78 13.31 -16.02 23.58
CA ALA A 78 12.34 -15.05 23.11
C ALA A 78 11.54 -15.57 21.90
N GLU A 79 10.23 -15.33 21.92
CA GLU A 79 9.34 -15.60 20.79
C GLU A 79 9.24 -14.38 19.85
N ASP A 80 9.36 -13.17 20.40
CA ASP A 80 9.31 -11.91 19.65
C ASP A 80 10.62 -11.16 19.84
N VAL A 81 11.31 -10.87 18.74
CA VAL A 81 12.59 -10.17 18.73
C VAL A 81 12.43 -8.92 17.87
N ASP A 82 12.48 -7.76 18.51
CA ASP A 82 12.44 -6.46 17.86
C ASP A 82 13.83 -5.83 17.84
N LEU A 83 14.38 -5.66 16.64
CA LEU A 83 15.67 -5.04 16.36
C LEU A 83 15.49 -3.89 15.36
N ASN A 84 14.41 -3.13 15.51
CA ASN A 84 14.13 -1.97 14.69
C ASN A 84 15.16 -0.87 14.92
N HIS A 85 15.61 -0.24 13.82
CA HIS A 85 16.50 0.91 13.86
C HIS A 85 17.81 0.67 14.64
N CYS A 86 18.34 -0.55 14.55
CA CYS A 86 19.57 -0.95 15.26
C CYS A 86 20.84 -0.76 14.43
N ARG A 87 20.73 -0.29 13.18
CA ARG A 87 21.85 -0.15 12.22
C ARG A 87 22.56 -1.46 11.93
N ILE A 88 21.82 -2.57 11.94
CA ILE A 88 22.34 -3.89 11.60
C ILE A 88 22.69 -3.92 10.11
N GLY A 89 23.96 -4.08 9.77
CA GLY A 89 24.41 -4.17 8.37
C GLY A 89 24.37 -5.59 7.79
N LYS A 90 24.39 -6.59 8.67
CA LYS A 90 24.49 -8.00 8.33
C LYS A 90 23.74 -8.84 9.36
N ILE A 91 23.00 -9.84 8.88
CA ILE A 91 22.31 -10.80 9.74
C ILE A 91 23.34 -11.86 10.15
N GLU A 92 23.76 -11.87 11.41
CA GLU A 92 24.70 -12.85 11.97
C GLU A 92 24.50 -13.02 13.48
N GLY A 93 24.75 -14.21 14.02
CA GLY A 93 24.57 -14.49 15.45
C GLY A 93 23.12 -14.81 15.86
N PHE A 94 22.20 -14.90 14.91
CA PHE A 94 20.77 -15.13 15.17
C PHE A 94 20.47 -16.60 15.49
N GLU A 95 21.42 -17.52 15.24
CA GLU A 95 21.32 -18.94 15.56
C GLU A 95 21.08 -19.22 17.06
N VAL A 96 21.31 -18.24 17.93
CA VAL A 96 21.02 -18.32 19.37
C VAL A 96 19.52 -18.32 19.65
N LEU A 97 18.70 -17.73 18.77
CA LEU A 97 17.24 -17.60 18.93
C LEU A 97 16.57 -18.95 18.62
N LYS A 98 16.21 -19.72 19.65
CA LYS A 98 15.67 -21.08 19.48
C LYS A 98 14.15 -21.17 19.46
N LYS A 99 13.45 -20.10 19.85
CA LYS A 99 11.98 -20.05 19.93
C LYS A 99 11.34 -18.89 19.18
N VAL A 100 12.14 -18.12 18.44
CA VAL A 100 11.65 -16.93 17.75
C VAL A 100 10.56 -17.30 16.74
N LYS A 101 9.45 -16.56 16.81
CA LYS A 101 8.29 -16.62 15.92
C LYS A 101 8.17 -15.32 15.13
N THR A 102 8.49 -14.19 15.75
CA THR A 102 8.44 -12.87 15.13
C THR A 102 9.83 -12.26 15.18
N LEU A 103 10.36 -11.89 14.02
CA LEU A 103 11.65 -11.21 13.90
C LEU A 103 11.46 -9.90 13.14
N CYS A 104 11.66 -8.79 13.85
CA CYS A 104 11.52 -7.44 13.34
C CYS A 104 12.90 -6.81 13.12
N LEU A 105 13.23 -6.51 11.87
CA LEU A 105 14.51 -5.93 11.45
C LEU A 105 14.27 -4.65 10.63
N ARG A 106 13.24 -3.88 10.98
CA ARG A 106 12.86 -2.68 10.22
C ARG A 106 13.94 -1.60 10.33
N GLN A 107 14.12 -0.81 9.28
CA GLN A 107 14.99 0.37 9.29
C GLN A 107 16.45 0.03 9.67
N ASN A 108 17.00 -1.02 9.06
CA ASN A 108 18.39 -1.42 9.24
C ASN A 108 19.19 -1.23 7.94
N LEU A 109 20.46 -1.62 7.95
CA LEU A 109 21.39 -1.46 6.83
C LEU A 109 21.61 -2.78 6.08
N ILE A 110 20.67 -3.74 6.19
CA ILE A 110 20.82 -5.10 5.69
C ILE A 110 20.80 -5.10 4.16
N LYS A 111 21.81 -5.69 3.54
CA LYS A 111 21.96 -5.76 2.07
C LYS A 111 21.61 -7.12 1.49
N CYS A 112 21.74 -8.17 2.29
CA CYS A 112 21.56 -9.57 1.89
C CYS A 112 20.77 -10.29 2.98
N ILE A 113 19.88 -11.18 2.56
CA ILE A 113 19.22 -12.13 3.45
C ILE A 113 20.16 -13.33 3.60
N GLU A 114 20.58 -13.62 4.83
CA GLU A 114 21.53 -14.70 5.13
C GLU A 114 21.37 -15.14 6.59
N ASN A 115 21.83 -16.35 6.93
CA ASN A 115 21.92 -16.85 8.30
C ASN A 115 20.58 -16.92 9.05
N LEU A 116 19.49 -17.17 8.33
CA LEU A 116 18.14 -17.37 8.90
C LEU A 116 17.70 -18.84 8.89
N GLU A 117 18.52 -19.75 8.35
CA GLU A 117 18.12 -21.14 8.04
C GLU A 117 17.79 -21.97 9.30
N GLU A 118 18.36 -21.59 10.44
CA GLU A 118 18.14 -22.23 11.73
C GLU A 118 16.85 -21.76 12.43
N LEU A 119 16.22 -20.68 11.97
CA LEU A 119 15.02 -20.07 12.59
C LEU A 119 13.73 -20.75 12.12
N GLN A 120 13.67 -22.08 12.19
CA GLN A 120 12.57 -22.87 11.62
C GLN A 120 11.20 -22.64 12.29
N SER A 121 11.18 -22.05 13.50
CA SER A 121 9.95 -21.66 14.19
C SER A 121 9.37 -20.31 13.74
N LEU A 122 10.08 -19.59 12.86
CA LEU A 122 9.70 -18.24 12.45
C LEU A 122 8.40 -18.25 11.65
N ARG A 123 7.48 -17.37 12.05
CA ARG A 123 6.17 -17.16 11.43
C ARG A 123 6.07 -15.80 10.77
N GLU A 124 6.74 -14.80 11.33
CA GLU A 124 6.71 -13.43 10.85
C GLU A 124 8.14 -12.90 10.73
N LEU A 125 8.50 -12.45 9.53
CA LEU A 125 9.77 -11.84 9.23
C LEU A 125 9.53 -10.47 8.60
N ASP A 126 10.02 -9.43 9.28
CA ASP A 126 9.89 -8.05 8.84
C ASP A 126 11.26 -7.45 8.54
N LEU A 127 11.50 -7.20 7.26
CA LEU A 127 12.71 -6.60 6.70
C LEU A 127 12.40 -5.24 6.04
N TYR A 128 11.30 -4.58 6.47
CA TYR A 128 10.90 -3.28 5.98
C TYR A 128 12.03 -2.25 6.06
N ASP A 129 12.21 -1.45 5.02
CA ASP A 129 13.20 -0.36 4.96
C ASP A 129 14.63 -0.84 5.23
N ASN A 130 15.15 -1.60 4.25
CA ASN A 130 16.51 -2.12 4.22
C ASN A 130 17.09 -1.93 2.80
N GLN A 131 18.27 -2.48 2.53
CA GLN A 131 19.00 -2.33 1.28
C GLN A 131 19.04 -3.62 0.45
N ILE A 132 18.09 -4.53 0.67
CA ILE A 132 18.05 -5.86 0.07
C ILE A 132 17.74 -5.78 -1.42
N LYS A 133 18.55 -6.46 -2.23
CA LYS A 133 18.43 -6.44 -3.71
C LYS A 133 17.80 -7.69 -4.30
N LYS A 134 17.78 -8.79 -3.53
CA LYS A 134 17.31 -10.10 -3.96
C LYS A 134 16.68 -10.84 -2.78
N ILE A 135 15.59 -11.55 -3.05
CA ILE A 135 14.98 -12.49 -2.10
C ILE A 135 15.69 -13.84 -2.26
N GLU A 136 16.39 -14.28 -1.24
CA GLU A 136 17.14 -15.54 -1.22
C GLU A 136 17.31 -16.05 0.21
N ASN A 137 17.73 -17.31 0.38
CA ASN A 137 18.01 -17.92 1.68
C ASN A 137 16.81 -17.94 2.64
N LEU A 138 15.59 -18.03 2.10
CA LEU A 138 14.34 -18.15 2.87
C LEU A 138 13.74 -19.56 2.76
N GLU A 139 14.31 -20.45 1.94
CA GLU A 139 13.75 -21.77 1.64
C GLU A 139 13.56 -22.69 2.84
N ALA A 140 14.31 -22.47 3.92
CA ALA A 140 14.23 -23.23 5.17
C ALA A 140 13.04 -22.80 6.06
N LEU A 141 12.50 -21.59 5.86
CA LEU A 141 11.47 -20.98 6.70
C LEU A 141 10.06 -21.44 6.29
N THR A 142 9.81 -22.74 6.26
CA THR A 142 8.57 -23.31 5.71
C THR A 142 7.31 -23.01 6.54
N GLU A 143 7.49 -22.56 7.78
CA GLU A 143 6.40 -22.16 8.69
C GLU A 143 6.05 -20.67 8.61
N LEU A 144 6.72 -19.91 7.72
CA LEU A 144 6.50 -18.48 7.58
C LEU A 144 5.08 -18.17 7.06
N GLU A 145 4.37 -17.31 7.79
CA GLU A 145 3.01 -16.85 7.51
C GLU A 145 2.98 -15.40 7.02
N ILE A 146 3.89 -14.55 7.51
CA ILE A 146 3.98 -13.14 7.14
C ILE A 146 5.41 -12.80 6.74
N LEU A 147 5.56 -12.16 5.58
CA LEU A 147 6.83 -11.66 5.08
C LEU A 147 6.67 -10.22 4.60
N ASP A 148 7.40 -9.30 5.22
CA ASP A 148 7.53 -7.92 4.76
C ASP A 148 8.96 -7.66 4.28
N ILE A 149 9.11 -7.33 3.00
CA ILE A 149 10.37 -6.86 2.39
C ILE A 149 10.09 -5.56 1.61
N SER A 150 9.19 -4.75 2.15
CA SER A 150 8.86 -3.44 1.60
C SER A 150 10.00 -2.45 1.78
N PHE A 151 10.02 -1.38 0.98
CA PHE A 151 11.04 -0.33 1.02
C PHE A 151 12.46 -0.91 0.89
N ASN A 152 12.66 -1.73 -0.13
CA ASN A 152 13.94 -2.35 -0.45
C ASN A 152 14.31 -2.08 -1.92
N LEU A 153 15.34 -2.76 -2.42
CA LEU A 153 15.89 -2.55 -3.76
C LEU A 153 15.60 -3.74 -4.70
N LEU A 154 14.56 -4.52 -4.41
CA LEU A 154 14.21 -5.74 -5.15
C LEU A 154 13.80 -5.41 -6.59
N ARG A 155 14.25 -6.22 -7.55
CA ARG A 155 13.89 -6.07 -8.98
C ARG A 155 12.94 -7.15 -9.50
N ASN A 156 12.99 -8.32 -8.90
CA ASN A 156 12.21 -9.49 -9.28
C ASN A 156 11.60 -10.12 -8.03
N ILE A 157 10.51 -10.85 -8.21
CA ILE A 157 9.96 -11.74 -7.19
C ILE A 157 10.60 -13.11 -7.40
N GLU A 158 11.31 -13.61 -6.41
CA GLU A 158 11.97 -14.92 -6.42
C GLU A 158 12.12 -15.42 -4.96
N GLY A 159 12.64 -16.62 -4.73
CA GLY A 159 12.97 -17.11 -3.39
C GLY A 159 11.80 -17.37 -2.43
N VAL A 160 10.54 -17.24 -2.88
CA VAL A 160 9.32 -17.45 -2.07
C VAL A 160 8.60 -18.76 -2.39
N ASP A 161 9.08 -19.54 -3.36
CA ASP A 161 8.39 -20.72 -3.89
C ASP A 161 8.21 -21.87 -2.87
N LYS A 162 9.02 -21.88 -1.81
CA LYS A 162 8.95 -22.85 -0.69
C LYS A 162 8.05 -22.40 0.47
N LEU A 163 7.67 -21.13 0.53
CA LEU A 163 6.92 -20.53 1.63
C LEU A 163 5.41 -20.81 1.52
N THR A 164 5.04 -22.09 1.44
CA THR A 164 3.67 -22.52 1.11
C THR A 164 2.60 -22.17 2.14
N ARG A 165 3.00 -21.75 3.35
CA ARG A 165 2.12 -21.30 4.44
C ARG A 165 1.93 -19.79 4.50
N LEU A 166 2.55 -19.06 3.58
CA LEU A 166 2.54 -17.61 3.58
C LEU A 166 1.12 -17.08 3.31
N LYS A 167 0.63 -16.24 4.22
CA LYS A 167 -0.70 -15.61 4.22
C LYS A 167 -0.64 -14.15 3.81
N LYS A 168 0.40 -13.43 4.21
CA LYS A 168 0.58 -12.01 3.89
C LYS A 168 1.98 -11.74 3.34
N LEU A 169 2.03 -11.15 2.14
CA LEU A 169 3.28 -10.76 1.48
C LEU A 169 3.26 -9.27 1.17
N PHE A 170 4.23 -8.55 1.73
CA PHE A 170 4.42 -7.11 1.51
C PHE A 170 5.72 -6.86 0.76
N LEU A 171 5.60 -6.25 -0.42
CA LEU A 171 6.71 -5.89 -1.31
C LEU A 171 6.58 -4.43 -1.78
N VAL A 172 6.01 -3.56 -0.92
CA VAL A 172 5.75 -2.14 -1.23
C VAL A 172 7.06 -1.43 -1.57
N ASN A 173 7.00 -0.46 -2.48
CA ASN A 173 8.10 0.46 -2.75
C ASN A 173 9.43 -0.25 -3.08
N ASN A 174 9.38 -1.14 -4.07
CA ASN A 174 10.52 -1.83 -4.63
C ASN A 174 10.70 -1.43 -6.12
N LYS A 175 11.56 -2.14 -6.85
CA LYS A 175 11.81 -1.94 -8.29
C LYS A 175 11.25 -3.10 -9.11
N ILE A 176 10.24 -3.81 -8.59
CA ILE A 176 9.65 -5.01 -9.21
C ILE A 176 8.92 -4.62 -10.49
N SER A 177 9.25 -5.28 -11.60
CA SER A 177 8.70 -4.94 -12.92
C SER A 177 7.62 -5.91 -13.41
N LYS A 178 7.54 -7.11 -12.80
CA LYS A 178 6.65 -8.18 -13.22
C LYS A 178 6.20 -9.00 -12.01
N ILE A 179 4.94 -9.47 -12.05
CA ILE A 179 4.41 -10.43 -11.07
C ILE A 179 4.74 -11.84 -11.57
N GLU A 180 5.52 -12.58 -10.80
CA GLU A 180 5.93 -13.95 -11.13
C GLU A 180 6.37 -14.70 -9.87
N ASN A 181 6.56 -16.02 -9.99
CA ASN A 181 7.05 -16.90 -8.91
C ASN A 181 6.18 -16.93 -7.63
N LEU A 182 4.90 -16.56 -7.74
CA LEU A 182 3.93 -16.63 -6.63
C LEU A 182 3.03 -17.88 -6.69
N SER A 183 3.18 -18.73 -7.71
CA SER A 183 2.20 -19.77 -8.05
C SER A 183 1.93 -20.79 -6.94
N ASN A 184 2.91 -21.01 -6.05
CA ASN A 184 2.85 -22.00 -4.97
C ASN A 184 2.22 -21.45 -3.67
N LEU A 185 1.95 -20.14 -3.59
CA LEU A 185 1.45 -19.47 -2.38
C LEU A 185 -0.08 -19.61 -2.25
N HIS A 186 -0.57 -20.84 -2.23
CA HIS A 186 -2.02 -21.11 -2.24
C HIS A 186 -2.76 -20.62 -0.98
N GLN A 187 -2.05 -20.37 0.12
CA GLN A 187 -2.62 -19.83 1.37
C GLN A 187 -2.60 -18.31 1.44
N LEU A 188 -2.13 -17.62 0.39
CA LEU A 188 -2.00 -16.18 0.40
C LEU A 188 -3.37 -15.49 0.45
N GLN A 189 -3.56 -14.66 1.46
CA GLN A 189 -4.76 -13.87 1.72
C GLN A 189 -4.54 -12.39 1.34
N MET A 190 -3.31 -11.88 1.51
CA MET A 190 -2.97 -10.50 1.23
C MET A 190 -1.69 -10.42 0.41
N LEU A 191 -1.78 -9.71 -0.72
CA LEU A 191 -0.63 -9.38 -1.56
C LEU A 191 -0.57 -7.88 -1.79
N GLU A 192 0.51 -7.29 -1.31
CA GLU A 192 0.77 -5.87 -1.43
C GLU A 192 2.02 -5.63 -2.30
N LEU A 193 1.79 -5.03 -3.47
CA LEU A 193 2.78 -4.73 -4.51
C LEU A 193 2.74 -3.24 -4.91
N GLY A 194 2.22 -2.38 -4.03
CA GLY A 194 2.15 -0.94 -4.24
C GLY A 194 3.52 -0.29 -4.49
N SER A 195 3.52 0.83 -5.21
CA SER A 195 4.75 1.62 -5.50
C SER A 195 5.85 0.81 -6.20
N ASN A 196 5.48 0.02 -7.21
CA ASN A 196 6.43 -0.77 -8.01
C ASN A 196 6.43 -0.31 -9.48
N ARG A 197 7.01 -1.12 -10.37
CA ARG A 197 7.15 -0.84 -11.82
C ARG A 197 6.32 -1.83 -12.66
N ILE A 198 5.33 -2.46 -12.06
CA ILE A 198 4.50 -3.50 -12.69
C ILE A 198 3.66 -2.90 -13.81
N ARG A 199 3.61 -3.59 -14.95
CA ARG A 199 2.92 -3.10 -16.17
C ARG A 199 1.64 -3.88 -16.50
N ALA A 200 1.50 -5.10 -16.00
CA ALA A 200 0.38 -5.97 -16.25
C ALA A 200 0.09 -6.82 -15.01
N ILE A 201 -1.19 -7.15 -14.84
CA ILE A 201 -1.65 -8.15 -13.88
C ILE A 201 -1.50 -9.51 -14.56
N GLU A 202 -0.72 -10.42 -13.98
CA GLU A 202 -0.43 -11.75 -14.51
C GLU A 202 0.03 -12.69 -13.39
N ASN A 203 -0.05 -14.01 -13.61
CA ASN A 203 0.53 -15.05 -12.75
C ASN A 203 0.02 -15.03 -11.29
N ILE A 204 -1.27 -14.69 -11.10
CA ILE A 204 -1.95 -14.70 -9.79
C ILE A 204 -3.19 -15.59 -9.77
N ASP A 205 -3.45 -16.33 -10.86
CA ASP A 205 -4.62 -17.20 -11.02
C ASP A 205 -4.67 -18.35 -10.00
N THR A 206 -3.53 -18.76 -9.45
CA THR A 206 -3.44 -19.80 -8.43
C THR A 206 -3.71 -19.31 -7.00
N LEU A 207 -3.80 -18.00 -6.78
CA LEU A 207 -3.97 -17.36 -5.47
C LEU A 207 -5.46 -17.27 -5.08
N THR A 208 -6.17 -18.39 -5.11
CA THR A 208 -7.63 -18.41 -4.97
C THR A 208 -8.15 -17.99 -3.58
N ASN A 209 -7.28 -17.97 -2.56
CA ASN A 209 -7.61 -17.53 -1.21
C ASN A 209 -7.35 -16.03 -0.96
N LEU A 210 -6.97 -15.29 -2.00
CA LEU A 210 -6.59 -13.89 -1.87
C LEU A 210 -7.83 -13.02 -1.61
N GLU A 211 -7.79 -12.30 -0.49
CA GLU A 211 -8.85 -11.42 0.02
C GLU A 211 -8.54 -9.95 -0.24
N SER A 212 -7.25 -9.57 -0.24
CA SER A 212 -6.81 -8.19 -0.46
C SER A 212 -5.64 -8.11 -1.45
N LEU A 213 -5.85 -7.38 -2.55
CA LEU A 213 -4.84 -7.14 -3.59
C LEU A 213 -4.59 -5.65 -3.73
N PHE A 214 -3.35 -5.25 -3.52
CA PHE A 214 -2.94 -3.86 -3.64
C PHE A 214 -1.83 -3.72 -4.68
N LEU A 215 -2.15 -2.94 -5.72
CA LEU A 215 -1.31 -2.68 -6.89
C LEU A 215 -1.24 -1.18 -7.16
N GLY A 216 -1.45 -0.35 -6.14
CA GLY A 216 -1.41 1.11 -6.26
C GLY A 216 -0.03 1.62 -6.72
N LYS A 217 0.03 2.82 -7.33
CA LYS A 217 1.29 3.45 -7.76
C LYS A 217 2.15 2.54 -8.65
N ASN A 218 1.55 1.90 -9.65
CA ASN A 218 2.24 1.07 -10.64
C ASN A 218 2.07 1.65 -12.06
N LYS A 219 2.43 0.87 -13.10
CA LYS A 219 2.32 1.25 -14.52
C LYS A 219 1.29 0.38 -15.26
N ILE A 220 0.30 -0.15 -14.54
CA ILE A 220 -0.69 -1.07 -15.09
C ILE A 220 -1.65 -0.31 -15.99
N THR A 221 -1.89 -0.85 -17.18
CA THR A 221 -2.70 -0.21 -18.23
C THR A 221 -4.08 -0.84 -18.41
N LYS A 222 -4.27 -2.08 -17.92
CA LYS A 222 -5.51 -2.83 -18.09
C LYS A 222 -5.80 -3.71 -16.87
N LEU A 223 -7.08 -3.76 -16.47
CA LEU A 223 -7.61 -4.75 -15.53
C LEU A 223 -7.83 -6.08 -16.28
N GLN A 224 -7.11 -7.12 -15.90
CA GLN A 224 -7.15 -8.44 -16.53
C GLN A 224 -6.64 -9.50 -15.57
N ASN A 225 -6.92 -10.77 -15.85
CA ASN A 225 -6.40 -11.92 -15.08
C ASN A 225 -6.79 -11.91 -13.59
N LEU A 226 -7.97 -11.37 -13.28
CA LEU A 226 -8.55 -11.37 -11.93
C LEU A 226 -9.66 -12.43 -11.78
N ASP A 227 -10.02 -13.13 -12.85
CA ASP A 227 -11.20 -14.00 -12.91
C ASP A 227 -11.21 -15.15 -11.89
N ALA A 228 -10.04 -15.60 -11.46
CA ALA A 228 -9.86 -16.68 -10.49
C ALA A 228 -9.99 -16.21 -9.02
N LEU A 229 -9.88 -14.91 -8.75
CA LEU A 229 -9.81 -14.33 -7.41
C LEU A 229 -11.20 -14.10 -6.81
N THR A 230 -12.05 -15.11 -6.79
CA THR A 230 -13.47 -14.97 -6.38
C THR A 230 -13.65 -14.60 -4.91
N ASN A 231 -12.63 -14.79 -4.08
CA ASN A 231 -12.61 -14.42 -2.66
C ASN A 231 -12.14 -12.98 -2.41
N LEU A 232 -11.75 -12.24 -3.45
CA LEU A 232 -11.24 -10.89 -3.31
C LEU A 232 -12.33 -9.95 -2.77
N THR A 233 -11.99 -9.25 -1.69
CA THR A 233 -12.86 -8.26 -1.02
C THR A 233 -12.33 -6.84 -1.16
N VAL A 234 -11.01 -6.66 -1.23
CA VAL A 234 -10.36 -5.37 -1.38
C VAL A 234 -9.46 -5.37 -2.61
N LEU A 235 -9.67 -4.42 -3.52
CA LEU A 235 -8.82 -4.19 -4.68
C LEU A 235 -8.39 -2.73 -4.76
N SER A 236 -7.09 -2.49 -4.62
CA SER A 236 -6.49 -1.17 -4.81
C SER A 236 -5.65 -1.09 -6.08
N MET A 237 -6.08 -0.21 -7.00
CA MET A 237 -5.44 0.06 -8.29
C MET A 237 -5.19 1.57 -8.47
N GLN A 238 -5.16 2.33 -7.37
CA GLN A 238 -4.93 3.76 -7.38
C GLN A 238 -3.60 4.15 -8.05
N SER A 239 -3.54 5.32 -8.69
CA SER A 239 -2.31 5.82 -9.34
C SER A 239 -1.71 4.84 -10.35
N ASN A 240 -2.53 4.36 -11.27
CA ASN A 240 -2.13 3.52 -12.41
C ASN A 240 -2.42 4.23 -13.74
N ARG A 241 -2.43 3.49 -14.85
CA ARG A 241 -2.66 3.99 -16.21
C ARG A 241 -3.93 3.38 -16.82
N LEU A 242 -4.91 3.02 -15.97
CA LEU A 242 -6.16 2.43 -16.41
C LEU A 242 -7.00 3.49 -17.15
N THR A 243 -7.60 3.11 -18.28
CA THR A 243 -8.52 3.98 -19.04
C THR A 243 -9.96 3.47 -19.03
N LYS A 244 -10.17 2.22 -18.59
CA LYS A 244 -11.46 1.54 -18.60
C LYS A 244 -11.59 0.65 -17.36
N ILE A 245 -12.81 0.55 -16.84
CA ILE A 245 -13.19 -0.45 -15.84
C ILE A 245 -13.65 -1.71 -16.59
N GLU A 246 -12.96 -2.82 -16.41
CA GLU A 246 -13.27 -4.12 -17.02
C GLU A 246 -12.64 -5.25 -16.18
N GLY A 247 -13.00 -6.51 -16.44
CA GLY A 247 -12.35 -7.66 -15.80
C GLY A 247 -12.73 -7.89 -14.34
N LEU A 248 -13.79 -7.26 -13.83
CA LEU A 248 -14.25 -7.38 -12.44
C LEU A 248 -15.49 -8.29 -12.28
N GLN A 249 -15.98 -8.88 -13.37
CA GLN A 249 -17.23 -9.64 -13.42
C GLN A 249 -17.29 -10.84 -12.46
N ASN A 250 -16.14 -11.46 -12.15
CA ASN A 250 -16.07 -12.63 -11.27
C ASN A 250 -15.83 -12.26 -9.79
N LEU A 251 -15.52 -11.00 -9.50
CA LEU A 251 -15.20 -10.52 -8.15
C LEU A 251 -16.47 -10.22 -7.36
N VAL A 252 -17.35 -11.21 -7.24
CA VAL A 252 -18.70 -11.08 -6.64
C VAL A 252 -18.68 -10.78 -5.14
N ASN A 253 -17.53 -10.97 -4.49
CA ASN A 253 -17.31 -10.67 -3.08
C ASN A 253 -16.62 -9.33 -2.82
N LEU A 254 -16.33 -8.55 -3.87
CA LEU A 254 -15.64 -7.27 -3.75
C LEU A 254 -16.47 -6.27 -2.94
N ARG A 255 -15.82 -5.66 -1.94
CA ARG A 255 -16.40 -4.68 -1.01
C ARG A 255 -15.76 -3.31 -1.16
N GLU A 256 -14.46 -3.27 -1.40
CA GLU A 256 -13.69 -2.03 -1.50
C GLU A 256 -12.93 -2.00 -2.82
N LEU A 257 -13.18 -0.95 -3.61
CA LEU A 257 -12.56 -0.75 -4.91
C LEU A 257 -11.99 0.65 -5.01
N TYR A 258 -10.66 0.73 -5.08
CA TYR A 258 -9.91 1.98 -5.20
C TYR A 258 -9.30 2.11 -6.59
N LEU A 259 -9.84 3.00 -7.41
CA LEU A 259 -9.44 3.28 -8.79
C LEU A 259 -8.98 4.73 -8.97
N SER A 260 -8.71 5.45 -7.90
CA SER A 260 -8.36 6.86 -7.98
C SER A 260 -7.06 7.13 -8.73
N HIS A 261 -6.90 8.35 -9.26
CA HIS A 261 -5.71 8.75 -10.03
C HIS A 261 -5.42 7.84 -11.24
N ASN A 262 -6.46 7.57 -12.03
CA ASN A 262 -6.36 6.86 -13.30
C ASN A 262 -6.89 7.74 -14.45
N GLY A 263 -6.96 7.19 -15.66
CA GLY A 263 -7.49 7.82 -16.86
C GLY A 263 -8.90 7.36 -17.23
N ILE A 264 -9.70 6.86 -16.28
CA ILE A 264 -11.02 6.29 -16.56
C ILE A 264 -12.01 7.39 -16.97
N GLU A 265 -12.78 7.15 -18.03
CA GLU A 265 -13.74 8.12 -18.58
C GLU A 265 -15.21 7.77 -18.31
N VAL A 266 -15.53 6.49 -18.12
CA VAL A 266 -16.89 5.97 -17.96
C VAL A 266 -16.93 4.98 -16.80
N ILE A 267 -18.02 5.02 -16.03
CA ILE A 267 -18.29 4.00 -15.02
C ILE A 267 -19.06 2.86 -15.70
N GLU A 268 -18.45 1.68 -15.77
CA GLU A 268 -18.99 0.46 -16.40
C GLU A 268 -18.33 -0.77 -15.78
N GLY A 269 -18.80 -1.99 -16.07
CA GLY A 269 -18.09 -3.21 -15.67
C GLY A 269 -18.21 -3.55 -14.17
N LEU A 270 -19.20 -2.97 -13.48
CA LEU A 270 -19.48 -3.16 -12.05
C LEU A 270 -20.79 -3.92 -11.80
N GLU A 271 -21.36 -4.56 -12.83
CA GLU A 271 -22.72 -5.14 -12.80
C GLU A 271 -22.87 -6.25 -11.75
N ASN A 272 -21.79 -6.95 -11.42
CA ASN A 272 -21.80 -8.10 -10.52
C ASN A 272 -21.29 -7.79 -9.09
N ASN A 273 -20.75 -6.60 -8.85
CA ASN A 273 -20.08 -6.25 -7.59
C ASN A 273 -21.06 -5.62 -6.57
N ASN A 274 -22.21 -6.27 -6.36
CA ASN A 274 -23.32 -5.74 -5.55
C ASN A 274 -22.97 -5.47 -4.07
N LYS A 275 -21.90 -6.10 -3.56
CA LYS A 275 -21.42 -6.00 -2.17
C LYS A 275 -20.47 -4.82 -1.94
N LEU A 276 -20.24 -3.98 -2.96
CA LEU A 276 -19.39 -2.80 -2.82
C LEU A 276 -19.96 -1.85 -1.77
N THR A 277 -19.18 -1.62 -0.73
CA THR A 277 -19.43 -0.64 0.34
C THR A 277 -18.59 0.62 0.15
N MET A 278 -17.44 0.51 -0.52
CA MET A 278 -16.51 1.60 -0.79
C MET A 278 -16.12 1.61 -2.27
N LEU A 279 -16.44 2.68 -2.98
CA LEU A 279 -15.99 2.93 -4.35
C LEU A 279 -15.27 4.28 -4.44
N ASP A 280 -13.97 4.23 -4.69
CA ASP A 280 -13.14 5.41 -4.96
C ASP A 280 -12.76 5.48 -6.44
N ILE A 281 -13.30 6.47 -7.13
CA ILE A 281 -13.01 6.81 -8.52
C ILE A 281 -12.53 8.26 -8.64
N ALA A 282 -12.02 8.84 -7.56
CA ALA A 282 -11.50 10.20 -7.55
C ALA A 282 -10.33 10.37 -8.53
N SER A 283 -10.06 11.59 -8.96
CA SER A 283 -8.95 11.94 -9.86
C SER A 283 -8.94 11.11 -11.15
N ASN A 284 -10.12 10.89 -11.74
CA ASN A 284 -10.32 10.31 -13.07
C ASN A 284 -10.92 11.35 -14.05
N ARG A 285 -11.24 10.91 -15.28
CA ARG A 285 -11.82 11.74 -16.35
C ARG A 285 -13.34 11.50 -16.52
N ILE A 286 -13.98 10.99 -15.48
CA ILE A 286 -15.40 10.59 -15.49
C ILE A 286 -16.31 11.82 -15.54
N LYS A 287 -17.13 11.87 -16.59
CA LYS A 287 -18.05 13.00 -16.84
C LYS A 287 -19.41 12.81 -16.18
N LYS A 288 -19.96 11.59 -16.22
CA LYS A 288 -21.31 11.27 -15.77
C LYS A 288 -21.31 10.13 -14.75
N ILE A 289 -22.28 10.16 -13.84
CA ILE A 289 -22.57 9.03 -12.95
C ILE A 289 -23.62 8.16 -13.62
N GLU A 290 -23.25 6.92 -13.94
CA GLU A 290 -24.14 5.92 -14.52
C GLU A 290 -23.68 4.52 -14.12
N ASN A 291 -24.54 3.52 -14.35
CA ASN A 291 -24.22 2.10 -14.16
C ASN A 291 -23.80 1.71 -12.73
N ILE A 292 -24.32 2.42 -11.71
CA ILE A 292 -24.07 2.11 -10.29
C ILE A 292 -25.35 2.06 -9.44
N SER A 293 -26.54 2.15 -10.06
CA SER A 293 -27.82 2.17 -9.33
C SER A 293 -28.11 0.88 -8.55
N HIS A 294 -27.49 -0.23 -8.95
CA HIS A 294 -27.61 -1.54 -8.28
C HIS A 294 -26.66 -1.70 -7.09
N LEU A 295 -25.70 -0.79 -6.90
CA LEU A 295 -24.74 -0.83 -5.78
C LEU A 295 -25.40 -0.29 -4.50
N THR A 296 -26.41 -1.01 -4.00
CA THR A 296 -27.24 -0.57 -2.87
C THR A 296 -26.54 -0.65 -1.51
N GLU A 297 -25.42 -1.37 -1.41
CA GLU A 297 -24.61 -1.49 -0.18
C GLU A 297 -23.55 -0.37 -0.04
N LEU A 298 -23.43 0.55 -1.01
CA LEU A 298 -22.46 1.63 -0.96
C LEU A 298 -22.64 2.51 0.29
N GLN A 299 -21.56 2.73 1.02
CA GLN A 299 -21.48 3.59 2.20
C GLN A 299 -20.62 4.81 1.90
N GLU A 300 -19.53 4.61 1.17
CA GLU A 300 -18.58 5.64 0.78
C GLU A 300 -18.42 5.69 -0.74
N PHE A 301 -18.50 6.89 -1.30
CA PHE A 301 -18.33 7.12 -2.74
C PHE A 301 -17.48 8.36 -2.98
N TRP A 302 -16.27 8.16 -3.49
CA TRP A 302 -15.28 9.22 -3.66
C TRP A 302 -15.12 9.54 -5.15
N ARG A 303 -15.28 10.83 -5.49
CA ARG A 303 -15.17 11.35 -6.87
C ARG A 303 -14.61 12.77 -6.84
N SER A 304 -13.79 13.12 -7.84
CA SER A 304 -13.34 14.51 -8.01
C SER A 304 -14.41 15.41 -8.62
N THR A 305 -14.49 16.64 -8.10
CA THR A 305 -15.47 17.68 -8.43
C THR A 305 -15.05 18.63 -9.56
N ARG A 306 -13.95 18.36 -10.27
CA ARG A 306 -13.29 19.34 -11.18
C ARG A 306 -14.12 19.87 -12.37
N ASN A 307 -15.40 19.52 -12.51
CA ASN A 307 -16.26 20.05 -13.58
C ASN A 307 -17.76 19.97 -13.28
N ILE A 308 -18.21 20.30 -12.06
CA ILE A 308 -19.66 20.38 -11.79
C ILE A 308 -20.17 21.78 -12.19
N ASN A 309 -20.41 21.97 -13.49
CA ASN A 309 -21.33 22.99 -14.01
C ASN A 309 -22.75 22.41 -14.29
N GLN A 310 -23.03 21.19 -13.84
CA GLN A 310 -24.35 20.56 -13.96
C GLN A 310 -24.74 19.91 -12.63
N TYR A 311 -25.48 20.67 -11.82
CA TYR A 311 -26.10 20.22 -10.56
C TYR A 311 -27.39 19.40 -10.77
N ASN A 312 -27.74 19.02 -12.00
CA ASN A 312 -29.09 18.52 -12.31
C ASN A 312 -29.20 17.02 -12.66
N GLU A 313 -28.17 16.21 -12.45
CA GLU A 313 -28.23 14.77 -12.79
C GLU A 313 -27.85 13.84 -11.62
N LEU A 314 -28.30 14.17 -10.41
CA LEU A 314 -28.45 13.17 -9.36
C LEU A 314 -29.92 12.72 -9.37
N PRO A 315 -30.24 11.45 -9.68
CA PRO A 315 -31.59 10.93 -9.57
C PRO A 315 -31.89 10.60 -8.10
N LEU A 316 -31.78 11.59 -7.23
CA LEU A 316 -32.21 11.54 -5.84
C LEU A 316 -32.75 12.93 -5.53
N GLY A 317 -33.96 13.03 -4.97
CA GLY A 317 -34.61 14.31 -4.68
C GLY A 317 -33.68 15.20 -3.85
N HIS A 318 -33.22 16.29 -4.45
CA HIS A 318 -32.28 17.23 -3.84
C HIS A 318 -33.02 18.45 -3.30
N GLU A 319 -33.65 18.27 -2.14
CA GLU A 319 -33.61 19.28 -1.08
C GLU A 319 -32.76 18.64 0.03
N ASP A 320 -31.80 19.39 0.60
CA ASP A 320 -30.89 19.01 1.71
C ASP A 320 -29.50 18.43 1.42
N MET A 321 -28.88 18.71 0.25
CA MET A 321 -27.44 18.41 0.07
C MET A 321 -26.56 19.65 -0.10
N VAL A 322 -26.61 20.53 0.92
CA VAL A 322 -25.46 21.38 1.30
C VAL A 322 -25.46 21.49 2.82
N ARG A 323 -24.72 20.62 3.52
CA ARG A 323 -24.23 20.94 4.86
C ARG A 323 -22.73 20.78 4.91
N TRP A 324 -22.08 21.93 4.77
CA TRP A 324 -20.77 22.24 5.29
C TRP A 324 -20.64 21.83 6.76
N THR A 325 -19.39 21.56 7.17
CA THR A 325 -18.95 21.44 8.56
C THR A 325 -19.39 22.65 9.39
N GLY A 326 -20.29 22.46 10.35
CA GLY A 326 -20.72 23.50 11.29
C GLY A 326 -21.82 23.02 12.23
N TRP A 327 -21.59 23.14 13.53
CA TRP A 327 -22.51 22.77 14.62
C TRP A 327 -23.91 23.40 14.46
N GLY A 328 -25.00 22.63 14.57
CA GLY A 328 -26.36 23.21 14.68
C GLY A 328 -27.55 22.28 14.35
N LYS A 329 -28.41 22.12 15.37
CA LYS A 329 -29.64 21.32 15.56
C LYS A 329 -30.67 21.17 14.40
N ASN A 330 -31.41 20.04 14.52
CA ASN A 330 -32.84 19.71 14.17
C ASN A 330 -33.30 19.96 12.71
N GLU A 331 -34.18 19.19 12.04
CA GLU A 331 -35.29 18.30 12.44
C GLU A 331 -35.73 17.41 11.23
N THR A 332 -36.21 16.19 11.52
CA THR A 332 -37.20 15.33 10.81
C THR A 332 -37.10 14.86 9.34
N SER A 333 -36.93 13.53 9.23
CA SER A 333 -37.65 12.54 8.38
C SER A 333 -37.46 12.48 6.86
N LEU A 334 -36.57 11.59 6.42
CA LEU A 334 -36.81 10.56 5.40
C LEU A 334 -35.62 9.57 5.37
N ASN A 335 -35.92 8.27 5.40
CA ASN A 335 -34.94 7.20 5.59
C ASN A 335 -34.39 6.75 4.22
N ILE A 336 -33.34 7.43 3.75
CA ILE A 336 -32.53 7.06 2.57
C ILE A 336 -31.08 7.08 3.06
N PRO A 337 -30.25 6.06 2.80
CA PRO A 337 -28.87 6.07 3.28
C PRO A 337 -28.14 7.27 2.66
N PHE A 338 -27.77 8.22 3.52
CA PHE A 338 -26.94 9.35 3.17
C PHE A 338 -25.56 8.83 2.76
N TYR A 339 -25.26 8.85 1.47
CA TYR A 339 -23.90 8.58 0.99
C TYR A 339 -22.98 9.71 1.46
N ARG A 340 -21.85 9.35 2.07
CA ARG A 340 -20.80 10.35 2.33
C ARG A 340 -20.02 10.55 1.04
N ILE A 341 -20.44 11.53 0.23
CA ILE A 341 -19.68 11.98 -0.93
C ILE A 341 -18.54 12.85 -0.42
N LEU A 342 -17.31 12.32 -0.46
CA LEU A 342 -16.10 13.08 -0.15
C LEU A 342 -15.50 13.57 -1.46
N ALA A 343 -15.54 14.89 -1.66
CA ALA A 343 -14.87 15.57 -2.76
C ALA A 343 -13.48 16.03 -2.30
N PHE A 344 -12.46 15.73 -3.10
CA PHE A 344 -11.10 16.24 -2.89
C PHE A 344 -10.90 17.44 -3.81
N GLU A 345 -10.67 18.63 -3.23
CA GLU A 345 -10.19 19.80 -3.99
C GLU A 345 -8.68 19.65 -4.22
N PRO A 346 -8.18 19.88 -5.46
CA PRO A 346 -6.75 19.97 -5.68
C PRO A 346 -6.22 21.29 -5.10
N ASP A 347 -5.11 21.22 -4.39
CA ASP A 347 -4.39 22.37 -3.86
C ASP A 347 -3.98 23.30 -5.03
N GLU A 348 -4.60 24.48 -5.14
CA GLU A 348 -4.23 25.51 -6.10
C GLU A 348 -2.88 26.12 -5.67
N ARG A 349 -1.78 25.43 -5.99
CA ARG A 349 -0.47 26.09 -6.05
C ARG A 349 -0.50 27.08 -7.21
N GLN A 350 -0.81 28.33 -6.89
CA GLN A 350 -0.46 29.48 -7.72
C GLN A 350 1.06 29.41 -7.98
N SER A 351 1.42 29.09 -9.21
CA SER A 351 2.78 29.28 -9.72
C SER A 351 3.00 30.78 -9.97
N PRO A 352 4.25 31.27 -9.85
CA PRO A 352 4.57 32.67 -9.50
C PRO A 352 4.14 33.73 -10.50
#